data_AF-A0A976SJR3-F1
#
_entry.id   AF-A0A976SJR3-F1
#
_cell.length_a   1.000
_cell.length_b   1.000
_cell.length_c   1.000
_cell.angle_alpha   90.00
_cell.angle_beta   90.00
_cell.angle_gamma   90.00
#
_symmetry.space_group_name_H-M   'P 1'
#
loop_
_entity.id
_entity.type
_entity.pdbx_description
1 polymer ?
#
loop_
_entity_poly.entity_id
_entity_poly.type
_entity_poly.pdbx_seq_one_letter_code
_entity_poly.pdbx_strand_id
1 'polypeptide(L)'
;MLGNRFKGGRGGSGKPSKKTFGTPSSNKVVVVPHRFPGVYVAKGKSDALVTRNMVVGESIYGEKRIEVTNEDGEKVEYRMWNPFRSKLGATIIGGVANMPIGIGSKVLYLGAANGTTVSHVSDMVGPTGIVYAVEFSHRSARDLTNMAKRRPNIVPIVEDARQPLKYRMLVGMVDIIFADVAQPDQARIVAMNANHFLKPSGWYIIAIKANCVDSTASPEAVFAAEVDKLRKENCKPREQLTLEPYHRDHAVVIGQYRVKKKQAQ
;
A
#
# COMPACT_ATOMS: atom_id res chain seq x y z
N MET A 1 -52.26 -53.24 -49.44
CA MET A 1 -53.70 -53.03 -49.24
C MET A 1 -53.92 -52.51 -47.84
N LEU A 2 -54.57 -51.34 -47.71
CA LEU A 2 -55.23 -50.77 -46.52
C LEU A 2 -54.31 -50.53 -45.28
N GLY A 3 -54.13 -49.31 -44.75
CA GLY A 3 -54.99 -48.14 -44.76
C GLY A 3 -55.55 -47.88 -43.35
N ASN A 4 -54.92 -46.92 -42.65
CA ASN A 4 -55.54 -45.87 -41.80
C ASN A 4 -56.47 -46.29 -40.63
N ARG A 5 -56.18 -45.98 -39.36
CA ARG A 5 -56.48 -44.72 -38.60
C ARG A 5 -56.65 -45.14 -37.12
N PHE A 6 -56.53 -44.37 -36.02
CA PHE A 6 -56.42 -42.94 -35.75
C PHE A 6 -55.98 -42.72 -34.26
N LYS A 7 -55.24 -41.63 -34.02
CA LYS A 7 -55.29 -40.66 -32.89
C LYS A 7 -55.05 -41.08 -31.42
N GLY A 8 -54.08 -40.40 -30.81
CA GLY A 8 -54.28 -39.72 -29.53
C GLY A 8 -53.00 -39.51 -28.71
N GLY A 9 -52.67 -38.25 -28.36
CA GLY A 9 -51.83 -37.95 -27.16
C GLY A 9 -50.61 -37.05 -27.37
N ARG A 10 -50.79 -35.75 -27.16
CA ARG A 10 -49.74 -34.73 -26.93
C ARG A 10 -49.03 -34.99 -25.59
N GLY A 11 -47.70 -34.80 -25.52
CA GLY A 11 -46.95 -34.84 -24.24
C GLY A 11 -45.52 -34.28 -24.32
N GLY A 12 -45.40 -32.97 -24.10
CA GLY A 12 -44.23 -32.13 -23.78
C GLY A 12 -42.79 -32.69 -23.80
N SER A 13 -42.01 -32.24 -24.78
CA SER A 13 -40.53 -32.22 -24.74
C SER A 13 -40.03 -30.91 -24.09
N GLY A 14 -39.99 -30.88 -22.76
CA GLY A 14 -39.38 -29.78 -22.00
C GLY A 14 -37.85 -29.88 -22.01
N LYS A 15 -37.17 -29.15 -22.92
CA LYS A 15 -35.74 -28.88 -22.79
C LYS A 15 -35.52 -27.96 -21.57
N PRO A 16 -34.54 -28.25 -20.68
CA PRO A 16 -34.23 -27.34 -19.60
C PRO A 16 -33.60 -26.08 -20.19
N SER A 17 -34.31 -24.96 -20.09
CA SER A 17 -33.81 -23.65 -20.43
C SER A 17 -32.59 -23.34 -19.55
N LYS A 18 -31.43 -23.17 -20.20
CA LYS A 18 -30.27 -22.54 -19.57
C LYS A 18 -30.71 -21.15 -19.13
N LYS A 19 -31.04 -21.01 -17.84
CA LYS A 19 -31.09 -19.72 -17.16
C LYS A 19 -29.67 -19.16 -17.24
N THR A 20 -29.43 -18.31 -18.24
CA THR A 20 -28.32 -17.38 -18.26
C THR A 20 -28.48 -16.53 -17.00
N PHE A 21 -27.70 -16.85 -15.98
CA PHE A 21 -27.54 -15.98 -14.82
C PHE A 21 -27.06 -14.64 -15.38
N GLY A 22 -27.94 -13.64 -15.31
CA GLY A 22 -27.59 -12.27 -15.65
C GLY A 22 -26.32 -11.91 -14.88
N THR A 23 -25.30 -11.50 -15.64
CA THR A 23 -24.14 -10.79 -15.12
C THR A 23 -24.65 -9.71 -14.18
N PRO A 24 -24.20 -9.67 -12.91
CA PRO A 24 -24.63 -8.63 -12.01
C PRO A 24 -24.20 -7.29 -12.60
N SER A 25 -25.16 -6.36 -12.66
CA SER A 25 -25.00 -4.98 -13.10
C SER A 25 -23.63 -4.45 -12.69
N SER A 26 -22.81 -4.03 -13.66
CA SER A 26 -21.66 -3.18 -13.37
C SER A 26 -22.21 -1.93 -12.67
N ASN A 27 -22.10 -1.89 -11.34
CA ASN A 27 -22.32 -0.66 -10.61
C ASN A 27 -21.41 0.36 -11.28
N LYS A 28 -21.98 1.44 -11.84
CA LYS A 28 -21.19 2.52 -12.42
C LYS A 28 -20.37 3.11 -11.27
N VAL A 29 -19.10 2.76 -11.21
CA VAL A 29 -18.14 3.28 -10.24
C VAL A 29 -17.49 4.50 -10.88
N VAL A 30 -17.54 5.63 -10.19
CA VAL A 30 -16.86 6.86 -10.63
C VAL A 30 -15.56 6.98 -9.84
N VAL A 31 -14.43 7.08 -10.52
CA VAL A 31 -13.13 7.26 -9.87
C VAL A 31 -12.79 8.75 -9.82
N VAL A 32 -12.56 9.26 -8.62
CA VAL A 32 -12.23 10.67 -8.36
C VAL A 32 -10.84 10.75 -7.74
N PRO A 33 -9.98 11.72 -8.11
CA PRO A 33 -8.70 11.91 -7.45
C PRO A 33 -8.88 12.21 -5.95
N HIS A 34 -8.03 11.62 -5.12
CA HIS A 34 -7.94 11.96 -3.70
C HIS A 34 -7.10 13.24 -3.52
N ARG A 35 -7.13 13.85 -2.32
CA ARG A 35 -6.27 15.01 -1.99
C ARG A 35 -4.77 14.72 -2.08
N PHE A 36 -4.37 13.44 -2.11
CA PHE A 36 -2.98 13.02 -2.22
C PHE A 36 -2.68 12.53 -3.63
N PRO A 37 -1.56 12.96 -4.23
CA PRO A 37 -1.20 12.56 -5.59
C PRO A 37 -0.98 11.06 -5.69
N GLY A 38 -1.40 10.45 -6.80
CA GLY A 38 -1.27 9.01 -7.05
C GLY A 38 -2.33 8.14 -6.34
N VAL A 39 -3.21 8.74 -5.54
CA VAL A 39 -4.30 8.06 -4.83
C VAL A 39 -5.65 8.54 -5.34
N TYR A 40 -6.60 7.62 -5.45
CA TYR A 40 -7.94 7.88 -5.98
C TYR A 40 -8.99 7.23 -5.07
N VAL A 41 -10.23 7.70 -5.20
CA VAL A 41 -11.39 7.13 -4.52
C VAL A 41 -12.38 6.67 -5.58
N ALA A 42 -12.72 5.39 -5.54
CA ALA A 42 -13.80 4.81 -6.31
C ALA A 42 -15.11 5.04 -5.55
N LYS A 43 -15.94 5.96 -6.04
CA LYS A 43 -17.27 6.25 -5.50
C LYS A 43 -18.30 5.28 -6.07
N GLY A 44 -19.08 4.69 -5.19
CA GLY A 44 -20.12 3.70 -5.53
C GLY A 44 -21.11 3.54 -4.39
N LYS A 45 -21.62 2.32 -4.18
CA LYS A 45 -22.44 2.02 -2.98
C LYS A 45 -21.63 2.12 -1.67
N SER A 46 -20.33 1.85 -1.78
CA SER A 46 -19.35 1.98 -0.72
C SER A 46 -18.10 2.57 -1.34
N ASP A 47 -17.63 3.68 -0.80
CA ASP A 47 -16.41 4.30 -1.28
C ASP A 47 -15.21 3.41 -0.98
N ALA A 48 -14.29 3.28 -1.95
CA ALA A 48 -13.10 2.47 -1.82
C ALA A 48 -11.86 3.27 -2.22
N LEU A 49 -10.78 3.10 -1.46
CA LEU A 49 -9.47 3.64 -1.83
C LEU A 49 -8.89 2.82 -2.99
N VAL A 50 -8.39 3.48 -4.02
CA VAL A 50 -7.82 2.82 -5.20
C VAL A 50 -6.52 3.50 -5.66
N THR A 51 -5.63 2.73 -6.28
CA THR A 51 -4.42 3.22 -6.96
C THR A 51 -4.47 2.88 -8.44
N ARG A 52 -3.88 3.72 -9.30
CA ARG A 52 -3.77 3.43 -10.74
C ARG A 52 -2.80 2.26 -10.94
N ASN A 53 -3.26 1.19 -11.58
CA ASN A 53 -2.42 0.02 -11.80
C ASN A 53 -1.32 0.33 -12.82
N MET A 54 -0.07 0.07 -12.45
CA MET A 54 1.06 0.18 -13.38
C MET A 54 1.15 -1.02 -14.33
N VAL A 55 0.70 -2.21 -13.90
CA VAL A 55 0.76 -3.46 -14.69
C VAL A 55 -0.66 -3.95 -14.96
N VAL A 56 -1.25 -3.43 -16.04
CA VAL A 56 -2.66 -3.66 -16.40
C VAL A 56 -2.95 -5.16 -16.60
N GLY A 57 -4.11 -5.61 -16.10
CA GLY A 57 -4.59 -6.99 -16.27
C GLY A 57 -4.12 -7.96 -15.19
N GLU A 58 -3.24 -7.52 -14.29
CA GLU A 58 -2.70 -8.34 -13.21
C GLU A 58 -3.08 -7.83 -11.81
N SER A 59 -3.48 -8.76 -10.95
CA SER A 59 -3.68 -8.55 -9.52
C SER A 59 -2.58 -9.26 -8.75
N ILE A 60 -2.13 -8.69 -7.64
CA ILE A 60 -0.98 -9.26 -6.91
C ILE A 60 -1.43 -10.24 -5.84
N TYR A 61 -2.48 -9.90 -5.10
CA TYR A 61 -2.98 -10.69 -3.98
C TYR A 61 -4.47 -11.01 -4.10
N GLY A 62 -5.01 -10.91 -5.33
CA GLY A 62 -6.41 -11.16 -5.66
C GLY A 62 -7.36 -10.02 -5.30
N GLU A 63 -6.85 -8.78 -5.19
CA GLU A 63 -7.65 -7.58 -5.03
C GLU A 63 -8.57 -7.32 -6.23
N LYS A 64 -9.76 -6.75 -6.00
CA LYS A 64 -10.63 -6.37 -7.11
C LYS A 64 -9.99 -5.20 -7.88
N ARG A 65 -10.20 -5.21 -9.18
CA ARG A 65 -9.74 -4.18 -10.11
C ARG A 65 -10.94 -3.51 -10.75
N ILE A 66 -10.79 -2.23 -11.10
CA ILE A 66 -11.82 -1.42 -11.72
C ILE A 66 -11.21 -0.86 -13.00
N GLU A 67 -11.78 -1.23 -14.14
CA GLU A 67 -11.42 -0.64 -15.42
C GLU A 67 -12.34 0.54 -15.70
N VAL A 68 -11.74 1.70 -15.98
CA VAL A 68 -12.45 2.91 -16.39
C VAL A 68 -11.90 3.34 -17.74
N THR A 69 -12.78 3.58 -18.69
CA THR A 69 -12.41 4.23 -19.96
C THR A 69 -12.52 5.73 -19.74
N ASN A 70 -11.40 6.44 -19.89
CA ASN A 70 -11.39 7.90 -19.83
C ASN A 70 -12.08 8.51 -21.06
N GLU A 71 -12.37 9.81 -21.01
CA GLU A 71 -12.97 10.56 -22.13
C GLU A 71 -12.13 10.47 -23.41
N ASP A 72 -10.81 10.33 -23.27
CA ASP A 72 -9.84 10.13 -24.36
C ASP A 72 -9.86 8.72 -24.98
N GLY A 73 -10.71 7.81 -24.48
CA GLY A 73 -10.80 6.42 -24.93
C GLY A 73 -9.72 5.49 -24.35
N GLU A 74 -8.77 6.01 -23.57
CA GLU A 74 -7.78 5.20 -22.87
C GLU A 74 -8.41 4.39 -21.73
N LYS A 75 -8.15 3.08 -21.72
CA LYS A 75 -8.54 2.20 -20.62
C LYS A 75 -7.52 2.27 -19.50
N VAL A 76 -7.93 2.83 -18.37
CA VAL A 76 -7.13 2.89 -17.16
C VAL A 76 -7.66 1.88 -16.17
N GLU A 77 -6.79 1.00 -15.68
CA GLU A 77 -7.14 0.04 -14.64
C GLU A 77 -6.72 0.59 -13.27
N TYR A 78 -7.61 0.48 -12.28
CA TYR A 78 -7.39 0.83 -10.89
C TYR A 78 -7.44 -0.43 -10.02
N ARG A 79 -6.63 -0.47 -8.97
CA ARG A 79 -6.59 -1.55 -7.99
C ARG A 79 -7.17 -1.08 -6.67
N MET A 80 -8.08 -1.86 -6.09
CA MET A 80 -8.60 -1.55 -4.76
C MET A 80 -7.51 -1.75 -3.71
N TRP A 81 -7.37 -0.77 -2.83
CA TRP A 81 -6.42 -0.78 -1.73
C TRP A 81 -7.16 -1.05 -0.42
N ASN A 82 -6.93 -2.23 0.17
CA ASN A 82 -7.59 -2.63 1.40
C ASN A 82 -6.92 -2.02 2.65
N PRO A 83 -7.62 -1.15 3.41
CA PRO A 83 -7.06 -0.52 4.62
C PRO A 83 -6.81 -1.51 5.76
N PHE A 84 -7.56 -2.61 5.84
CA PHE A 84 -7.37 -3.64 6.87
C PHE A 84 -6.11 -4.50 6.65
N ARG A 85 -5.54 -4.46 5.45
CA ARG A 85 -4.29 -5.17 5.11
C ARG A 85 -3.08 -4.25 5.04
N SER A 86 -3.31 -2.95 4.85
CA SER A 86 -2.26 -1.99 4.59
C SER A 86 -2.35 -0.83 5.56
N LYS A 87 -1.36 -0.73 6.43
CA LYS A 87 -1.25 0.34 7.43
C LYS A 87 -1.19 1.71 6.77
N LEU A 88 -0.50 1.83 5.64
CA LEU A 88 -0.46 3.06 4.84
C LEU A 88 -1.85 3.40 4.24
N GLY A 89 -2.59 2.41 3.76
CA GLY A 89 -3.98 2.61 3.31
C GLY A 89 -4.89 3.09 4.45
N ALA A 90 -4.74 2.51 5.65
CA ALA A 90 -5.44 2.96 6.85
C ALA A 90 -5.04 4.40 7.25
N THR A 91 -3.76 4.77 7.12
CA THR A 91 -3.28 6.14 7.36
C THR A 91 -3.93 7.16 6.43
N ILE A 92 -4.08 6.82 5.14
CA ILE A 92 -4.68 7.73 4.16
C ILE A 92 -6.16 7.98 4.50
N ILE A 93 -6.91 6.91 4.79
CA ILE A 93 -8.34 7.01 5.14
C ILE A 93 -8.55 7.64 6.51
N GLY A 94 -7.68 7.33 7.48
CA GLY A 94 -7.72 7.91 8.83
C GLY A 94 -7.44 9.40 8.87
N GLY A 95 -7.07 10.01 7.73
CA GLY A 95 -7.21 11.46 7.58
C GLY A 95 -5.95 12.27 7.84
N VAL A 96 -4.75 11.72 7.65
CA VAL A 96 -3.49 12.48 7.88
C VAL A 96 -3.42 13.81 7.14
N ALA A 97 -2.79 14.85 7.69
CA ALA A 97 -2.67 16.14 7.05
C ALA A 97 -1.71 16.09 5.85
N ASN A 98 -0.58 15.39 6.00
CA ASN A 98 0.48 15.36 4.98
C ASN A 98 0.88 13.92 4.62
N MET A 99 0.65 13.53 3.37
CA MET A 99 1.22 12.30 2.81
C MET A 99 2.40 12.69 1.90
N PRO A 100 3.66 12.46 2.34
CA PRO A 100 4.83 12.90 1.58
C PRO A 100 5.06 12.06 0.32
N ILE A 101 4.49 10.85 0.24
CA ILE A 101 4.63 9.97 -0.92
C ILE A 101 3.86 10.56 -2.08
N GLY A 102 4.59 11.12 -3.04
CA GLY A 102 4.04 11.66 -4.29
C GLY A 102 4.68 11.05 -5.53
N ILE A 103 4.12 11.43 -6.68
CA ILE A 103 4.59 10.98 -8.00
C ILE A 103 6.06 11.39 -8.19
N GLY A 104 6.91 10.48 -8.64
CA GLY A 104 8.34 10.69 -8.87
C GLY A 104 9.22 10.61 -7.62
N SER A 105 8.64 10.39 -6.43
CA SER A 105 9.41 10.33 -5.17
C SER A 105 10.27 9.07 -5.10
N LYS A 106 11.45 9.17 -4.47
CA LYS A 106 12.24 7.99 -4.11
C LYS A 106 11.89 7.54 -2.69
N VAL A 107 11.37 6.32 -2.56
CA VAL A 107 10.90 5.76 -1.29
C VAL A 107 11.76 4.57 -0.88
N LEU A 108 12.27 4.57 0.35
CA LEU A 108 12.84 3.40 1.00
C LEU A 108 11.79 2.77 1.91
N TYR A 109 11.35 1.57 1.56
CA TYR A 109 10.37 0.79 2.31
C TYR A 109 11.09 -0.27 3.14
N LEU A 110 11.01 -0.16 4.47
CA LEU A 110 11.60 -1.10 5.43
C LEU A 110 10.51 -2.07 5.92
N GLY A 111 10.72 -3.37 5.73
CA GLY A 111 9.75 -4.41 6.09
C GLY A 111 8.71 -4.64 4.99
N ALA A 112 9.16 -4.85 3.76
CA ALA A 112 8.30 -5.01 2.59
C ALA A 112 7.41 -6.27 2.60
N ALA A 113 7.75 -7.28 3.41
CA ALA A 113 7.12 -8.58 3.47
C ALA A 113 6.89 -9.15 2.06
N ASN A 114 5.67 -9.57 1.74
CA ASN A 114 5.32 -10.14 0.43
C ASN A 114 5.06 -9.06 -0.65
N GLY A 115 5.25 -7.77 -0.34
CA GLY A 115 5.11 -6.68 -1.32
C GLY A 115 3.69 -6.17 -1.55
N THR A 116 2.70 -6.58 -0.75
CA THR A 116 1.29 -6.17 -0.92
C THR A 116 1.12 -4.64 -0.89
N THR A 117 1.58 -3.99 0.18
CA THR A 117 1.55 -2.51 0.28
C THR A 117 2.58 -1.84 -0.63
N VAL A 118 3.76 -2.45 -0.79
CA VAL A 118 4.83 -1.92 -1.66
C VAL A 118 4.32 -1.73 -3.10
N SER A 119 3.46 -2.64 -3.56
CA SER A 119 2.85 -2.50 -4.88
C SER A 119 1.98 -1.25 -5.05
N HIS A 120 1.22 -0.88 -4.02
CA HIS A 120 0.41 0.33 -4.03
C HIS A 120 1.28 1.59 -3.90
N VAL A 121 2.36 1.52 -3.11
CA VAL A 121 3.35 2.62 -3.05
C VAL A 121 4.02 2.82 -4.41
N SER A 122 4.38 1.73 -5.10
CA SER A 122 4.88 1.76 -6.48
C SER A 122 3.88 2.42 -7.43
N ASP A 123 2.60 2.04 -7.34
CA ASP A 123 1.54 2.65 -8.15
C ASP A 123 1.38 4.16 -7.86
N MET A 124 1.51 4.58 -6.59
CA MET A 124 1.44 6.01 -6.19
C MET A 124 2.62 6.83 -6.70
N VAL A 125 3.83 6.27 -6.59
CA VAL A 125 5.07 6.93 -7.01
C VAL A 125 5.16 7.01 -8.54
N GLY A 126 4.55 6.06 -9.24
CA GLY A 126 4.53 6.02 -10.70
C GLY A 126 5.87 5.59 -11.31
N PRO A 127 5.99 5.64 -12.65
CA PRO A 127 7.14 5.10 -13.39
C PRO A 127 8.41 5.93 -13.25
N THR A 128 8.31 7.20 -12.85
CA THR A 128 9.45 8.12 -12.71
C THR A 128 10.14 8.03 -11.36
N GLY A 129 9.45 7.54 -10.32
CA GLY A 129 10.06 7.35 -9.01
C GLY A 129 10.48 5.91 -8.77
N ILE A 130 11.11 5.67 -7.62
CA ILE A 130 11.74 4.38 -7.30
C ILE A 130 11.36 3.97 -5.88
N VAL A 131 11.02 2.71 -5.70
CA VAL A 131 10.74 2.11 -4.40
C VAL A 131 11.81 1.06 -4.09
N TYR A 132 12.68 1.35 -3.14
CA TYR A 132 13.63 0.39 -2.59
C TYR A 132 12.93 -0.42 -1.50
N ALA A 133 12.69 -1.70 -1.73
CA ALA A 133 11.92 -2.55 -0.83
C ALA A 133 12.85 -3.50 -0.08
N VAL A 134 13.11 -3.22 1.20
CA VAL A 134 13.97 -4.02 2.07
C VAL A 134 13.15 -5.07 2.81
N GLU A 135 13.54 -6.33 2.65
CA GLU A 135 12.93 -7.46 3.35
C GLU A 135 13.99 -8.44 3.83
N PHE A 136 13.86 -8.93 5.07
CA PHE A 136 14.81 -9.86 5.66
C PHE A 136 14.48 -11.33 5.31
N SER A 137 13.18 -11.67 5.28
CA SER A 137 12.74 -13.05 5.07
C SER A 137 12.94 -13.51 3.63
N HIS A 138 13.74 -14.56 3.41
CA HIS A 138 13.92 -15.16 2.08
C HIS A 138 12.61 -15.67 1.46
N ARG A 139 11.67 -16.16 2.28
CA ARG A 139 10.37 -16.64 1.79
C ARG A 139 9.57 -15.49 1.20
N SER A 140 9.41 -14.41 1.96
CA SER A 140 8.69 -13.21 1.53
C SER A 140 9.40 -12.50 0.39
N ALA A 141 10.73 -12.50 0.40
CA ALA A 141 11.56 -11.96 -0.66
C ALA A 141 11.33 -12.64 -2.01
N ARG A 142 10.98 -13.94 -2.05
CA ARG A 142 10.65 -14.63 -3.30
C ARG A 142 9.45 -13.99 -4.00
N ASP A 143 8.39 -13.73 -3.23
CA ASP A 143 7.17 -13.09 -3.74
C ASP A 143 7.44 -11.62 -4.12
N LEU A 144 8.19 -10.89 -3.28
CA LEU A 144 8.63 -9.52 -3.54
C LEU A 144 9.43 -9.42 -4.85
N THR A 145 10.38 -10.34 -5.07
CA THR A 145 11.20 -10.38 -6.28
C THR A 145 10.37 -10.71 -7.52
N ASN A 146 9.43 -11.66 -7.40
CA ASN A 146 8.52 -12.00 -8.51
C ASN A 146 7.63 -10.82 -8.89
N MET A 147 7.17 -10.04 -7.92
CA MET A 147 6.44 -8.81 -8.18
C MET A 147 7.33 -7.74 -8.83
N ALA A 148 8.57 -7.57 -8.33
CA ALA A 148 9.52 -6.59 -8.87
C ALA A 148 9.91 -6.86 -10.33
N LYS A 149 9.92 -8.13 -10.79
CA LYS A 149 10.12 -8.46 -12.21
C LYS A 149 9.11 -7.79 -13.15
N ARG A 150 7.90 -7.53 -12.66
CA ARG A 150 6.81 -6.93 -13.44
C ARG A 150 6.71 -5.42 -13.24
N ARG A 151 7.27 -4.90 -12.13
CA ARG A 151 7.24 -3.49 -11.76
C ARG A 151 8.65 -2.92 -11.74
N PRO A 152 9.09 -2.25 -12.81
CA PRO A 152 10.48 -1.84 -12.99
C PRO A 152 10.94 -0.76 -12.00
N ASN A 153 10.00 -0.05 -11.37
CA ASN A 153 10.26 0.97 -10.35
C ASN A 153 10.50 0.37 -8.95
N ILE A 154 10.38 -0.95 -8.77
CA ILE A 154 10.65 -1.61 -7.48
C ILE A 154 12.03 -2.28 -7.53
N VAL A 155 12.89 -1.92 -6.58
CA VAL A 155 14.18 -2.58 -6.35
C VAL A 155 14.07 -3.44 -5.09
N PRO A 156 13.98 -4.77 -5.21
CA PRO A 156 13.90 -5.66 -4.06
C PRO A 156 15.30 -5.84 -3.45
N ILE A 157 15.41 -5.68 -2.13
CA ILE A 157 16.65 -5.82 -1.36
C ILE A 157 16.42 -6.85 -0.27
N VAL A 158 17.11 -7.98 -0.36
CA VAL A 158 16.97 -9.10 0.57
C VAL A 158 18.08 -9.02 1.63
N GLU A 159 17.91 -8.11 2.58
CA GLU A 159 18.90 -7.84 3.63
C GLU A 159 18.23 -7.41 4.93
N ASP A 160 18.99 -7.46 6.03
CA ASP A 160 18.54 -6.99 7.33
C ASP A 160 18.58 -5.45 7.41
N ALA A 161 17.41 -4.84 7.65
CA ALA A 161 17.27 -3.39 7.80
C ALA A 161 18.06 -2.80 8.99
N ARG A 162 18.49 -3.64 9.95
CA ARG A 162 19.38 -3.24 11.05
C ARG A 162 20.81 -2.96 10.59
N GLN A 163 21.19 -3.39 9.38
CA GLN A 163 22.54 -3.31 8.84
C GLN A 163 22.56 -2.54 7.50
N PRO A 164 22.27 -1.23 7.49
CA PRO A 164 22.18 -0.42 6.26
C PRO A 164 23.47 -0.40 5.44
N LEU A 165 24.63 -0.65 6.06
CA LEU A 165 25.91 -0.74 5.38
C LEU A 165 25.96 -1.84 4.31
N LYS A 166 25.20 -2.94 4.47
CA LYS A 166 25.21 -4.07 3.54
C LYS A 166 24.60 -3.74 2.18
N TYR A 167 23.55 -2.94 2.16
CA TYR A 167 22.87 -2.51 0.92
C TYR A 167 23.16 -1.06 0.54
N ARG A 168 24.20 -0.45 1.14
CA ARG A 168 24.59 0.93 0.86
C ARG A 168 24.93 1.19 -0.61
N MET A 169 25.38 0.17 -1.32
CA MET A 169 25.74 0.27 -2.74
C MET A 169 24.52 0.26 -3.67
N LEU A 170 23.36 -0.21 -3.17
CA LEU A 170 22.13 -0.34 -3.95
C LEU A 170 21.21 0.86 -3.79
N VAL A 171 21.18 1.46 -2.60
CA VAL A 171 20.23 2.52 -2.24
C VAL A 171 20.92 3.89 -2.34
N GLY A 172 20.40 4.74 -3.23
CA GLY A 172 20.79 6.15 -3.32
C GLY A 172 20.09 7.01 -2.27
N MET A 173 20.33 8.33 -2.30
CA MET A 173 19.61 9.26 -1.42
C MET A 173 18.12 9.28 -1.75
N VAL A 174 17.29 8.94 -0.75
CA VAL A 174 15.83 8.86 -0.85
C VAL A 174 15.16 10.09 -0.25
N ASP A 175 13.95 10.37 -0.72
CA ASP A 175 13.13 11.48 -0.24
C ASP A 175 12.33 11.08 1.00
N ILE A 176 11.95 9.79 1.07
CA ILE A 176 10.99 9.27 2.04
C ILE A 176 11.43 7.89 2.54
N ILE A 177 11.32 7.66 3.85
CA ILE A 177 11.39 6.32 4.44
C ILE A 177 9.98 5.93 4.93
N PHE A 178 9.51 4.75 4.54
CA PHE A 178 8.34 4.12 5.15
C PHE A 178 8.79 2.88 5.91
N ALA A 179 8.50 2.80 7.20
CA ALA A 179 8.93 1.71 8.06
C ALA A 179 7.72 0.96 8.65
N ASP A 180 7.59 -0.31 8.24
CA ASP A 180 6.59 -1.26 8.73
C ASP A 180 7.26 -2.52 9.29
N VAL A 181 8.33 -2.30 10.05
CA VAL A 181 9.06 -3.37 10.74
C VAL A 181 8.47 -3.58 12.13
N ALA A 182 8.17 -4.83 12.47
CA ALA A 182 7.65 -5.22 13.78
C ALA A 182 8.80 -5.67 14.68
N GLN A 183 9.65 -4.73 15.12
CA GLN A 183 10.80 -5.00 15.99
C GLN A 183 10.79 -4.06 17.21
N PRO A 184 11.28 -4.49 18.38
CA PRO A 184 11.34 -3.63 19.57
C PRO A 184 12.24 -2.40 19.42
N ASP A 185 13.26 -2.48 18.56
CA ASP A 185 14.23 -1.41 18.29
C ASP A 185 13.87 -0.61 17.02
N GLN A 186 12.58 -0.44 16.75
CA GLN A 186 12.06 0.21 15.54
C GLN A 186 12.64 1.61 15.30
N ALA A 187 12.62 2.48 16.32
CA ALA A 187 13.18 3.83 16.21
C ALA A 187 14.66 3.83 15.79
N ARG A 188 15.46 2.90 16.33
CA ARG A 188 16.89 2.77 16.00
C ARG A 188 17.08 2.35 14.54
N ILE A 189 16.30 1.39 14.06
CA ILE A 189 16.34 0.93 12.66
C ILE A 189 16.04 2.09 11.71
N VAL A 190 14.98 2.85 11.99
CA VAL A 190 14.60 4.02 11.17
C VAL A 190 15.68 5.09 11.22
N ALA A 191 16.22 5.40 12.40
CA ALA A 191 17.27 6.41 12.57
C ALA A 191 18.55 6.07 11.81
N MET A 192 19.03 4.83 11.88
CA MET A 192 20.21 4.38 11.14
C MET A 192 19.98 4.49 9.63
N ASN A 193 18.83 4.02 9.13
CA ASN A 193 18.48 4.12 7.72
C ASN A 193 18.34 5.57 7.25
N ALA A 194 17.75 6.43 8.09
CA ALA A 194 17.63 7.86 7.81
C ALA A 194 19.00 8.52 7.70
N ASN A 195 19.94 8.20 8.59
CA ASN A 195 21.29 8.75 8.54
C ASN A 195 22.07 8.36 7.29
N HIS A 196 21.85 7.14 6.77
CA HIS A 196 22.53 6.66 5.57
C HIS A 196 21.89 7.11 4.26
N PHE A 197 20.56 7.14 4.18
CA PHE A 197 19.85 7.26 2.90
C PHE A 197 18.90 8.45 2.81
N LEU A 198 18.39 8.98 3.92
CA LEU A 198 17.36 10.03 3.86
C LEU A 198 17.98 11.41 3.66
N LYS A 199 17.47 12.14 2.67
CA LYS A 199 17.90 13.53 2.42
C LYS A 199 17.60 14.42 3.64
N PRO A 200 18.38 15.50 3.86
CA PRO A 200 18.02 16.52 4.83
C PRO A 200 16.62 17.08 4.54
N SER A 201 15.81 17.25 5.58
CA SER A 201 14.38 17.60 5.48
C SER A 201 13.51 16.57 4.73
N GLY A 202 14.05 15.38 4.45
CA GLY A 202 13.30 14.24 3.95
C GLY A 202 12.29 13.73 4.98
N TRP A 203 11.30 13.00 4.50
CA TRP A 203 10.20 12.53 5.33
C TRP A 203 10.42 11.11 5.82
N TYR A 204 9.91 10.80 7.00
CA TYR A 204 9.78 9.43 7.45
C TYR A 204 8.35 9.17 7.91
N ILE A 205 7.91 7.95 7.70
CA ILE A 205 6.64 7.42 8.17
C ILE A 205 6.97 6.11 8.87
N ILE A 206 6.60 6.00 10.14
CA ILE A 206 6.83 4.81 10.95
C ILE A 206 5.48 4.29 11.46
N ALA A 207 5.19 3.01 11.20
CA ALA A 207 4.02 2.33 11.72
C ALA A 207 4.40 1.57 13.00
N ILE A 208 4.09 2.16 14.15
CA ILE A 208 4.41 1.62 15.47
C ILE A 208 3.29 0.67 15.90
N LYS A 209 3.66 -0.54 16.29
CA LYS A 209 2.76 -1.52 16.92
C LYS A 209 3.15 -1.67 18.38
N ALA A 210 2.30 -1.20 19.29
CA ALA A 210 2.64 -1.14 20.71
C ALA A 210 3.06 -2.52 21.26
N ASN A 211 2.26 -3.56 20.96
CA ASN A 211 2.47 -4.93 21.44
C ASN A 211 3.77 -5.58 20.94
N CYS A 212 4.40 -5.06 19.88
CA CYS A 212 5.70 -5.57 19.40
C CYS A 212 6.89 -4.84 20.03
N VAL A 213 6.67 -3.66 20.60
CA VAL A 213 7.71 -2.89 21.30
C VAL A 213 7.73 -3.28 22.77
N ASP A 214 6.58 -3.21 23.42
CA ASP A 214 6.39 -3.62 24.81
C ASP A 214 4.93 -4.07 25.00
N SER A 215 4.73 -5.35 25.32
CA SER A 215 3.41 -5.94 25.53
C SER A 215 2.84 -5.70 26.93
N THR A 216 3.64 -5.14 27.85
CA THR A 216 3.25 -4.92 29.25
C THR A 216 2.81 -3.47 29.50
N ALA A 217 3.33 -2.53 28.72
CA ALA A 217 2.99 -1.13 28.80
C ALA A 217 1.71 -0.78 28.02
N SER A 218 1.03 0.29 28.44
CA SER A 218 -0.09 0.86 27.68
C SER A 218 0.38 1.37 26.31
N PRO A 219 -0.42 1.23 25.23
CA PRO A 219 -0.04 1.68 23.88
C PRO A 219 0.39 3.15 23.81
N GLU A 220 -0.29 4.04 24.54
CA GLU A 220 0.02 5.48 24.58
C GLU A 220 1.42 5.76 25.12
N ALA A 221 1.82 5.08 26.21
CA ALA A 221 3.15 5.19 26.79
C ALA A 221 4.23 4.68 25.81
N VAL A 222 3.95 3.58 25.09
CA VAL A 222 4.86 3.05 24.08
C VAL A 222 5.04 4.04 22.93
N PHE A 223 3.95 4.64 22.45
CA PHE A 223 4.02 5.65 21.39
C PHE A 223 4.83 6.88 21.81
N ALA A 224 4.61 7.39 23.03
CA ALA A 224 5.38 8.52 23.55
C ALA A 224 6.87 8.19 23.66
N ALA A 225 7.22 7.00 24.18
CA ALA A 225 8.60 6.55 24.29
C ALA A 225 9.30 6.42 22.93
N GLU A 226 8.63 5.85 21.92
CA GLU A 226 9.19 5.74 20.57
C GLU A 226 9.37 7.11 19.90
N VAL A 227 8.41 8.03 20.10
CA VAL A 227 8.52 9.41 19.61
C VAL A 227 9.72 10.13 20.23
N ASP A 228 9.98 9.92 21.52
CA ASP A 228 11.13 10.53 22.19
C ASP A 228 12.46 9.92 21.75
N LYS A 229 12.51 8.61 21.46
CA LYS A 229 13.69 7.98 20.83
C LYS A 229 13.96 8.60 19.45
N LEU A 230 12.93 8.78 18.62
CA LEU A 230 13.08 9.41 17.30
C LEU A 230 13.59 10.86 17.41
N ARG A 231 13.08 11.63 18.39
CA ARG A 231 13.54 13.01 18.63
C ARG A 231 15.03 13.07 18.96
N LYS A 232 15.54 12.13 19.76
CA LYS A 232 16.98 12.03 20.08
C LYS A 232 17.84 11.77 18.84
N GLU A 233 17.29 11.10 17.84
CA GLU A 233 17.96 10.74 16.58
C GLU A 233 17.80 11.80 15.46
N ASN A 234 17.43 13.05 15.81
CA ASN A 234 17.17 14.15 14.87
C ASN A 234 15.98 13.94 13.92
N CYS A 235 15.07 13.02 14.27
CA CYS A 235 13.79 12.83 13.59
C CYS A 235 12.72 13.65 14.31
N LYS A 236 12.26 14.74 13.69
CA LYS A 236 11.22 15.60 14.28
C LYS A 236 9.84 15.09 13.88
N PRO A 237 9.02 14.58 14.82
CA PRO A 237 7.65 14.19 14.54
C PRO A 237 6.82 15.43 14.17
N ARG A 238 5.93 15.28 13.19
CA ARG A 238 5.01 16.33 12.74
C ARG A 238 3.57 15.97 13.03
N GLU A 239 3.24 14.70 12.84
CA GLU A 239 1.88 14.20 12.93
C GLU A 239 1.90 12.78 13.49
N GLN A 240 0.90 12.46 14.29
CA GLN A 240 0.67 11.13 14.83
C GLN A 240 -0.81 10.81 14.68
N LEU A 241 -1.11 9.60 14.20
CA LEU A 241 -2.48 9.12 13.99
C LEU A 241 -2.58 7.68 14.48
N THR A 242 -3.59 7.37 15.29
CA THR A 242 -3.95 5.99 15.64
C THR A 242 -4.74 5.36 14.49
N LEU A 243 -4.47 4.09 14.19
CA LEU A 243 -5.08 3.39 13.03
C LEU A 243 -6.39 2.66 13.37
N GLU A 244 -7.04 3.00 14.49
CA GLU A 244 -8.36 2.47 14.81
C GLU A 244 -9.40 3.07 13.86
N PRO A 245 -10.33 2.27 13.30
CA PRO A 245 -10.71 0.90 13.67
C PRO A 245 -10.00 -0.22 12.88
N TYR A 246 -9.09 0.08 11.96
CA TYR A 246 -8.50 -0.91 11.05
C TYR A 246 -7.46 -1.81 11.72
N HIS A 247 -6.58 -1.21 12.52
CA HIS A 247 -5.48 -1.90 13.20
C HIS A 247 -5.44 -1.49 14.67
N ARG A 248 -5.81 -2.40 15.57
CA ARG A 248 -5.76 -2.19 17.04
C ARG A 248 -4.33 -2.03 17.53
N ASP A 249 -4.10 -1.15 18.50
CA ASP A 249 -2.79 -0.88 19.10
C ASP A 249 -1.69 -0.45 18.11
N HIS A 250 -2.11 0.13 16.97
CA HIS A 250 -1.19 0.69 15.98
C HIS A 250 -1.33 2.21 15.90
N ALA A 251 -0.19 2.88 15.82
CA ALA A 251 -0.11 4.29 15.51
C ALA A 251 0.89 4.53 14.38
N VAL A 252 0.60 5.50 13.52
CA VAL A 252 1.52 5.97 12.50
C VAL A 252 2.02 7.34 12.90
N VAL A 253 3.34 7.49 12.89
CA VAL A 253 4.00 8.78 13.12
C VAL A 253 4.64 9.22 11.82
N ILE A 254 4.32 10.43 11.39
CA ILE A 254 4.91 11.09 10.23
C ILE A 254 5.80 12.22 10.73
N GLY A 255 7.02 12.31 10.22
CA GLY A 255 7.95 13.35 10.61
C GLY A 255 8.99 13.67 9.54
N GLN A 256 9.89 14.58 9.89
CA GLN A 256 10.96 15.03 9.00
C GLN A 256 12.32 14.84 9.66
N TYR A 257 13.32 14.45 8.85
CA TYR A 257 14.68 14.20 9.28
C TYR A 257 15.55 15.46 9.14
N ARG A 258 16.33 15.81 10.18
CA ARG A 258 17.28 16.95 10.16
C ARG A 258 16.69 18.22 9.57
N VAL A 259 15.54 18.64 10.10
CA VAL A 259 14.93 19.92 9.69
C VAL A 259 15.86 21.04 10.12
N LYS A 260 16.37 21.82 9.16
CA LYS A 260 17.12 23.04 9.47
C LYS A 260 16.22 23.94 10.30
N LYS A 261 16.70 24.39 11.47
CA LYS A 261 16.01 25.46 12.21
C LYS A 261 15.91 26.65 11.26
N LYS A 262 14.71 27.18 11.04
CA LYS A 262 14.58 28.50 10.39
C LYS A 262 15.43 29.45 11.23
N GLN A 263 16.44 30.08 10.62
CA GLN A 263 17.08 31.23 11.24
C GLN A 263 15.95 32.24 11.43
N ALA A 264 15.66 32.59 12.69
CA ALA A 264 14.84 33.74 12.96
C ALA A 264 15.60 34.95 12.40
N GLN A 265 15.07 35.53 11.33
CA GLN A 265 15.43 36.89 10.92
C GLN A 265 14.75 37.86 11.87
#